data_AF-A0AAX2RB25-F1
#
_entry.id   AF-A0AAX2RB25-F1
#
_cell.length_a   1.000
_cell.length_b   1.000
_cell.length_c   1.000
_cell.angle_alpha   90.00
_cell.angle_beta   90.00
_cell.angle_gamma   90.00
#
_symmetry.space_group_name_H-M   'P 1'
#
loop_
_entity.id
_entity.type
_entity.pdbx_description
1 polymer ?
#
loop_
_entity_poly.entity_id
_entity_poly.type
_entity_poly.pdbx_seq_one_letter_code
_entity_poly.pdbx_strand_id
1 'polypeptide(L)' 'MPTPAYISIQGNITQGAFTADSVGNVYQEGHEDQILVQEVEHLIATPTDPQ' A
#
# COMPACT_ATOMS: atom_id res chain seq x y z
N MET A 1 6.93 14.01 8.67
CA MET A 1 6.12 13.39 7.60
C MET A 1 5.82 11.97 8.01
N PRO A 2 4.60 11.44 7.78
CA PRO A 2 4.35 10.02 7.99
C PRO A 2 5.30 9.21 7.09
N THR A 3 5.87 8.14 7.63
CA THR A 3 6.68 7.21 6.86
C THR A 3 5.75 6.39 5.97
N PRO A 4 5.98 6.33 4.65
CA PRO A 4 5.12 5.59 3.73
C PRO A 4 5.17 4.08 3.98
N ALA A 5 4.10 3.38 3.61
CA ALA A 5 4.02 1.92 3.59
C ALA A 5 4.00 1.41 2.14
N TYR A 6 4.46 0.17 1.94
CA TYR A 6 4.44 -0.50 0.64
C TYR A 6 3.71 -1.84 0.72
N ILE A 7 2.84 -2.12 -0.24
CA ILE A 7 2.06 -3.37 -0.30
C ILE A 7 2.32 -4.09 -1.61
N SER A 8 2.56 -5.41 -1.53
CA SER A 8 2.55 -6.33 -2.67
C SER A 8 1.32 -7.22 -2.61
N ILE A 9 0.64 -7.37 -3.76
CA ILE A 9 -0.53 -8.26 -3.90
C ILE A 9 -0.12 -9.43 -4.80
N GLN A 10 -0.48 -10.66 -4.38
CA GLN A 10 -0.14 -11.88 -5.10
C GLN A 10 -0.74 -11.92 -6.51
N GLY A 11 -0.09 -12.67 -7.42
CA GLY A 11 -0.55 -12.84 -8.80
C GLY A 11 -0.11 -11.72 -9.76
N ASN A 12 1.03 -11.08 -9.49
CA ASN A 12 1.65 -10.02 -10.31
C ASN A 12 0.79 -8.74 -10.47
N ILE A 13 -0.22 -8.53 -9.62
CA ILE A 13 -1.09 -7.34 -9.70
C ILE A 13 -0.30 -6.06 -9.45
N THR A 14 0.66 -6.08 -8.54
CA THR A 14 1.49 -4.90 -8.21
C THR A 14 2.79 -4.83 -9.01
N GLN A 15 3.00 -5.74 -9.96
CA GLN A 15 4.23 -5.74 -10.77
C GLN A 15 4.32 -4.44 -11.58
N GLY A 16 5.40 -3.69 -11.41
CA GLY A 16 5.63 -2.39 -12.05
C GLY A 16 4.75 -1.23 -11.54
N ALA A 17 3.99 -1.41 -10.45
CA ALA A 17 3.05 -0.42 -9.92
C ALA A 17 3.72 0.85 -9.33
N PHE A 18 5.04 0.83 -9.09
CA PHE A 18 5.78 2.01 -8.62
C PHE A 18 7.00 2.31 -9.48
N THR A 19 6.78 2.27 -10.79
CA THR A 19 7.73 2.70 -11.82
C THR A 19 7.41 4.12 -12.30
N ALA A 20 8.37 4.77 -12.98
CA ALA A 20 8.15 6.08 -13.59
C ALA A 20 6.97 6.10 -14.57
N ASP A 21 6.73 4.99 -15.29
CA ASP A 21 5.58 4.85 -16.20
C ASP A 21 4.24 4.82 -15.47
N SER A 22 4.23 4.36 -14.21
CA SER A 22 3.01 4.25 -13.40
C SER A 22 2.73 5.51 -12.58
N VAL A 23 3.74 6.02 -11.87
CA VAL A 23 3.58 7.11 -10.88
C VAL A 23 4.34 8.38 -11.23
N GLY A 24 5.09 8.42 -12.33
CA GLY A 24 5.87 9.58 -12.74
C GLY A 24 7.03 9.86 -11.78
N ASN A 25 7.22 11.13 -11.42
CA ASN A 25 8.40 11.60 -10.69
C ASN A 25 8.47 11.18 -9.21
N VAL A 26 7.42 10.56 -8.66
CA VAL A 26 7.40 10.13 -7.25
C VAL A 26 7.90 8.70 -7.06
N TYR A 27 8.36 8.02 -8.12
CA TYR A 27 8.90 6.67 -8.04
C TYR A 27 10.14 6.60 -7.13
N GLN A 28 10.39 5.42 -6.57
CA GLN A 28 11.60 5.13 -5.80
C GLN A 28 12.14 3.75 -6.17
N GLU A 29 13.46 3.66 -6.38
CA GLU A 29 14.14 2.39 -6.64
C GLU A 29 14.02 1.43 -5.44
N GLY A 30 13.85 0.15 -5.73
CA GLY A 30 13.71 -0.93 -4.75
C GLY A 30 12.26 -1.26 -4.34
N HIS A 31 11.27 -0.55 -4.89
CA HIS A 31 9.84 -0.74 -4.62
C HIS A 31 8.98 -0.88 -5.89
N GLU A 32 9.60 -1.18 -7.03
CA GLU A 32 8.99 -1.14 -8.37
C GLU A 32 7.73 -2.03 -8.50
N ASP A 33 7.71 -3.15 -7.79
CA ASP A 33 6.63 -4.15 -7.78
C ASP A 33 5.67 -4.02 -6.59
N GLN A 34 5.68 -2.87 -5.93
CA GLN A 34 4.85 -2.58 -4.75
C GLN A 34 4.03 -1.31 -4.99
N ILE A 35 2.94 -1.13 -4.26
CA ILE A 35 2.16 0.13 -4.29
C ILE A 35 2.62 1.00 -3.12
N LEU A 36 2.85 2.30 -3.39
CA LEU A 36 3.02 3.32 -2.34
C LEU A 36 1.67 3.63 -1.68
N VAL A 37 1.54 3.34 -0.39
CA VAL A 37 0.30 3.54 0.37
C VAL A 37 0.40 4.77 1.23
N GLN A 38 -0.52 5.71 0.99
CA GLN A 38 -0.57 7.01 1.68
C GLN A 38 -1.39 6.96 2.98
N GLU A 39 -2.40 6.10 3.03
CA GLU A 39 -3.28 5.93 4.19
C GLU A 39 -3.79 4.49 4.27
N VAL A 40 -3.87 3.94 5.49
CA VAL A 40 -4.47 2.63 5.78
C VAL A 40 -5.41 2.80 6.96
N GLU A 41 -6.68 2.42 6.77
CA GLU A 41 -7.66 2.29 7.83
C GLU A 41 -8.00 0.80 8.03
N HIS A 42 -7.89 0.30 9.26
CA HIS A 42 -8.22 -1.09 9.58
C HIS A 42 -8.87 -1.17 10.96
N LEU A 43 -10.07 -1.76 11.01
CA LEU A 43 -10.85 -1.92 12.23
C LEU A 43 -11.00 -3.41 12.58
N ILE A 44 -10.62 -3.77 13.81
CA ILE A 44 -10.93 -5.07 14.41
C ILE A 44 -11.80 -4.81 15.63
N ALA A 45 -13.00 -5.36 15.67
CA ALA A 45 -13.93 -5.22 16.79
C ALA A 45 -14.29 -6.59 17.38
N THR A 46 -14.34 -6.67 18.70
CA THR A 46 -14.89 -7.80 19.43
C THR A 46 -16.36 -7.53 19.75
N PRO A 47 -17.29 -8.48 19.55
CA PRO A 47 -18.69 -8.29 19.93
C PRO A 47 -18.82 -8.00 21.43
N THR A 48 -19.57 -6.97 21.80
CA THR A 48 -19.90 -6.62 23.19
C THR A 48 -21.40 -6.75 23.43
N ASP A 49 -21.78 -7.26 24.60
CA ASP A 49 -23.18 -7.35 25.02
C ASP A 49 -23.78 -5.94 25.22
N PRO A 50 -25.00 -5.67 24.73
CA PRO A 50 -25.64 -4.35 24.80
C PRO A 50 -25.99 -3.81 26.20
N GLN A 51 -26.08 -4.63 27.27
CA GLN A 51 -26.53 -4.25 28.65
C GLN A 51 -27.62 -3.16 28.74
#